data_AF-A0A9X7WIT5-F1
#
_entry.id   AF-A0A9X7WIT5-F1
#
_cell.length_a   1.000
_cell.length_b   1.000
_cell.length_c   1.000
_cell.angle_alpha   90.00
_cell.angle_beta   90.00
_cell.angle_gamma   90.00
#
_symmetry.space_group_name_H-M   'P 1'
#
loop_
_entity.id
_entity.type
_entity.pdbx_description
1 polymer ?
#
loop_
_entity_poly.entity_id
_entity_poly.type
_entity_poly.pdbx_seq_one_letter_code
_entity_poly.pdbx_strand_id
1 'polypeptide(L)'
;MTIPEPVAIDLTDDERRLMVHGLNEYRGSATRAMPFLTPVMGLSTIDEFRALVQRLIDALEAGAPLSDLDWARALFLTEISWASDLVGSGIDFATNVRDEKALPLLRSIQYKVSNYDRFVLLRDNFLNPPLDAAPR
;
A
#
# COMPACT_ATOMS: atom_id res chain seq x y z
N MET A 1 24.97 3.68 -3.24
CA MET A 1 23.67 3.07 -2.93
C MET A 1 23.24 2.26 -4.12
N THR A 2 23.15 0.95 -3.97
CA THR A 2 22.54 0.06 -4.97
C THR A 2 21.04 0.34 -4.97
N ILE A 3 20.47 0.63 -6.13
CA ILE A 3 19.02 0.72 -6.30
C ILE A 3 18.47 -0.69 -6.00
N PRO A 4 17.51 -0.87 -5.08
CA PRO A 4 16.94 -2.18 -4.80
C PRO A 4 16.40 -2.79 -6.09
N GLU A 5 16.76 -4.04 -6.39
CA GLU A 5 16.29 -4.70 -7.61
C GLU A 5 14.77 -4.87 -7.56
N PRO A 6 14.03 -4.49 -8.62
CA PRO A 6 12.59 -4.63 -8.65
C PRO A 6 12.21 -6.12 -8.80
N VAL A 7 11.26 -6.57 -7.99
CA VAL A 7 10.78 -7.94 -7.92
C VAL A 7 9.43 -8.04 -8.62
N ALA A 8 9.32 -8.92 -9.61
CA ALA A 8 8.03 -9.25 -10.23
C ALA A 8 7.30 -10.29 -9.37
N ILE A 9 6.04 -10.01 -9.02
CA ILE A 9 5.14 -10.96 -8.36
C ILE A 9 3.98 -11.23 -9.33
N ASP A 10 3.69 -12.50 -9.56
CA ASP A 10 2.61 -12.93 -10.45
C ASP A 10 1.24 -12.77 -9.76
N LEU A 11 0.69 -11.56 -9.90
CA LEU A 11 -0.69 -11.25 -9.52
C LEU A 11 -1.61 -11.43 -10.73
N THR A 12 -2.71 -12.13 -10.51
CA THR A 12 -3.85 -12.16 -11.42
C THR A 12 -4.45 -10.76 -11.59
N ASP A 13 -5.21 -10.56 -12.66
CA ASP A 13 -5.88 -9.28 -12.92
C ASP A 13 -6.82 -8.85 -11.79
N ASP A 14 -7.51 -9.80 -11.16
CA ASP A 14 -8.44 -9.48 -10.05
C ASP A 14 -7.71 -9.13 -8.76
N GLU A 15 -6.58 -9.77 -8.47
CA GLU A 15 -5.71 -9.39 -7.34
C GLU A 15 -5.12 -7.99 -7.53
N ARG A 16 -4.61 -7.71 -8.74
CA ARG A 16 -4.08 -6.41 -9.13
C ARG A 16 -5.16 -5.32 -9.02
N ARG A 17 -6.36 -5.59 -9.53
CA ARG A 17 -7.52 -4.69 -9.40
C ARG A 17 -7.87 -4.42 -7.94
N LEU A 18 -7.88 -5.43 -7.07
CA LEU A 18 -8.16 -5.22 -5.64
C LEU A 18 -7.13 -4.28 -4.99
N MET A 19 -5.83 -4.47 -5.28
CA MET A 19 -4.79 -3.57 -4.76
C MET A 19 -4.94 -2.14 -5.30
N VAL A 20 -5.20 -1.98 -6.60
CA VAL A 20 -5.45 -0.67 -7.21
C VAL A 20 -6.67 0.00 -6.58
N HIS A 21 -7.75 -0.74 -6.34
CA HIS A 21 -8.93 -0.21 -5.64
C HIS A 21 -8.58 0.24 -4.22
N GLY A 22 -7.89 -0.59 -3.43
CA GLY A 22 -7.53 -0.21 -2.07
C GLY A 22 -6.57 0.98 -1.98
N LEU A 23 -5.65 1.12 -2.93
CA LEU A 23 -4.82 2.30 -3.02
C LEU A 23 -5.61 3.55 -3.44
N ASN A 24 -6.61 3.40 -4.31
CA ASN A 24 -7.47 4.51 -4.73
C ASN A 24 -8.37 5.05 -3.61
N GLU A 25 -8.65 4.26 -2.57
CA GLU A 25 -9.42 4.70 -1.41
C GLU A 25 -8.78 5.89 -0.66
N TYR A 26 -7.45 6.09 -0.77
CA TYR A 26 -6.77 7.27 -0.22
C TYR A 26 -7.03 8.57 -1.01
N ARG A 27 -7.81 8.50 -2.09
CA ARG A 27 -8.46 9.65 -2.77
C ARG A 27 -9.94 9.77 -2.42
N GLY A 28 -10.49 8.78 -1.72
CA GLY A 28 -11.87 8.68 -1.29
C GLY A 28 -11.97 8.68 0.24
N SER A 29 -12.70 7.72 0.81
CA SER A 29 -13.01 7.66 2.25
C SER A 29 -11.77 7.53 3.14
N ALA A 30 -10.69 6.89 2.68
CA ALA A 30 -9.45 6.73 3.46
C ALA A 30 -8.56 7.98 3.45
N THR A 31 -8.89 9.05 2.70
CA THR A 31 -8.10 10.30 2.62
C THR A 31 -7.77 10.88 4.01
N ARG A 32 -8.71 10.77 4.97
CA ARG A 32 -8.52 11.29 6.34
C ARG A 32 -7.35 10.66 7.09
N ALA A 33 -6.95 9.44 6.71
CA ALA A 33 -5.88 8.69 7.37
C ALA A 33 -4.49 9.06 6.84
N MET A 34 -4.41 9.76 5.70
CA MET A 34 -3.12 10.10 5.07
C MET A 34 -2.14 10.81 6.01
N PRO A 35 -2.53 11.82 6.83
CA PRO A 35 -1.58 12.47 7.73
C PRO A 35 -0.95 11.51 8.75
N PHE A 36 -1.73 10.52 9.22
CA PHE A 36 -1.25 9.50 10.17
C PHE A 36 -0.34 8.47 9.47
N LEU A 37 -0.70 8.05 8.26
CA LEU A 37 0.04 7.03 7.52
C LEU A 37 1.27 7.57 6.77
N THR A 38 1.35 8.88 6.55
CA THR A 38 2.48 9.56 5.91
C THR A 38 3.82 9.20 6.57
N PRO A 39 4.02 9.40 7.88
CA PRO A 39 5.27 8.99 8.54
C PRO A 39 5.45 7.47 8.55
N VAL A 40 4.36 6.67 8.65
CA VAL A 40 4.43 5.19 8.57
C VAL A 40 5.02 4.73 7.24
N MET A 41 4.71 5.43 6.15
CA MET A 41 5.27 5.18 4.83
C MET A 41 6.69 5.75 4.65
N GLY A 42 7.29 6.35 5.67
CA GLY A 42 8.63 6.96 5.62
C GLY A 42 8.65 8.24 4.79
N LEU A 43 7.53 8.97 4.79
CA LEU A 43 7.32 10.19 4.03
C LEU A 43 7.11 11.37 5.00
N SER A 44 7.40 12.56 4.52
CA SER A 44 7.36 13.81 5.29
C SER A 44 6.09 14.60 5.03
N THR A 45 5.51 14.46 3.84
CA THR A 45 4.36 15.26 3.41
C THR A 45 3.24 14.42 2.82
N ILE A 46 2.02 14.95 2.90
CA ILE A 46 0.84 14.35 2.28
C ILE A 46 1.00 14.29 0.75
N ASP A 47 1.70 15.25 0.14
CA ASP A 47 1.91 15.26 -1.30
C ASP A 47 2.88 14.15 -1.75
N GLU A 48 3.92 13.87 -0.96
CA GLU A 48 4.75 12.67 -1.14
C GLU A 48 3.92 11.39 -1.01
N PHE A 49 2.96 11.34 -0.06
CA PHE A 49 2.07 10.20 0.08
C PHE A 49 1.16 10.02 -1.15
N ARG A 50 0.60 11.11 -1.69
CA ARG A 50 -0.20 11.06 -2.93
C ARG A 50 0.64 10.58 -4.10
N ALA A 51 1.87 11.08 -4.23
CA ALA A 51 2.80 10.68 -5.27
C ALA A 51 3.18 9.19 -5.15
N LEU A 52 3.43 8.71 -3.92
CA LEU A 52 3.64 7.29 -3.64
C LEU A 52 2.44 6.46 -4.11
N VAL A 53 1.23 6.79 -3.66
CA VAL A 53 0.01 6.06 -4.01
C VAL A 53 -0.21 6.03 -5.52
N GLN A 54 -0.06 7.16 -6.23
CA GLN A 54 -0.18 7.21 -7.69
C GLN A 54 0.85 6.30 -8.35
N ARG A 55 2.12 6.37 -7.93
CA ARG A 55 3.20 5.54 -8.50
C ARG A 55 2.95 4.05 -8.31
N LEU A 56 2.43 3.64 -7.15
CA LEU A 56 2.06 2.24 -6.88
C LEU A 56 0.90 1.80 -7.75
N ILE A 57 -0.13 2.63 -7.92
CA ILE A 57 -1.27 2.36 -8.81
C ILE A 57 -0.77 2.19 -10.25
N ASP A 58 0.01 3.12 -10.78
CA ASP A 58 0.51 3.07 -12.16
C ASP A 58 1.33 1.79 -12.42
N ALA A 59 2.20 1.43 -11.49
CA ALA A 59 3.00 0.21 -11.58
C ALA A 59 2.14 -1.06 -11.52
N LEU A 60 1.15 -1.09 -10.63
CA LEU A 60 0.20 -2.19 -10.56
C LEU A 60 -0.63 -2.27 -11.83
N GLU A 61 -1.20 -1.19 -12.36
CA GLU A 61 -1.95 -1.22 -13.62
C GLU A 61 -1.09 -1.69 -14.81
N ALA A 62 0.18 -1.30 -14.84
CA ALA A 62 1.10 -1.63 -15.93
C ALA A 62 1.69 -3.04 -15.88
N GLY A 63 1.44 -3.85 -14.84
CA GLY A 63 2.15 -5.13 -14.73
C GLY A 63 3.58 -5.01 -14.23
N ALA A 64 4.02 -3.82 -13.80
CA ALA A 64 5.41 -3.52 -13.55
C ALA A 64 5.92 -4.15 -12.23
N PRO A 65 7.19 -4.58 -12.18
CA PRO A 65 7.79 -5.04 -10.94
C PRO A 65 7.98 -3.86 -9.97
N LEU A 66 7.86 -4.14 -8.67
CA LEU A 66 8.05 -3.16 -7.60
C LEU A 66 9.28 -3.53 -6.75
N SER A 67 9.86 -2.54 -6.08
CA SER A 67 10.84 -2.82 -5.02
C SER A 67 10.17 -3.58 -3.87
N ASP A 68 10.92 -4.35 -3.07
CA ASP A 68 10.36 -5.04 -1.91
C ASP A 68 9.69 -4.10 -0.91
N LEU A 69 10.25 -2.89 -0.71
CA LEU A 69 9.62 -1.88 0.14
C LEU A 69 8.30 -1.38 -0.45
N ASP A 70 8.23 -1.18 -1.77
CA ASP A 70 6.99 -0.76 -2.41
C ASP A 70 5.94 -1.88 -2.43
N TRP A 71 6.34 -3.15 -2.53
CA TRP A 71 5.44 -4.28 -2.29
C TRP A 71 4.88 -4.28 -0.87
N ALA A 72 5.73 -4.04 0.13
CA ALA A 72 5.31 -3.93 1.52
C ALA A 72 4.32 -2.78 1.73
N ARG A 73 4.63 -1.60 1.19
CA ARG A 73 3.76 -0.41 1.24
C ARG A 73 2.42 -0.65 0.54
N ALA A 74 2.43 -1.22 -0.66
CA ALA A 74 1.22 -1.50 -1.43
C ALA A 74 0.31 -2.50 -0.70
N LEU A 75 0.87 -3.58 -0.16
CA LEU A 75 0.13 -4.55 0.64
C LEU A 75 -0.46 -3.90 1.89
N PHE A 76 0.37 -3.24 2.71
CA PHE A 76 -0.06 -2.62 3.96
C PHE A 76 -1.17 -1.59 3.75
N LEU A 77 -1.00 -0.70 2.77
CA LEU A 77 -2.00 0.33 2.46
C LEU A 77 -3.31 -0.29 1.96
N THR A 78 -3.25 -1.37 1.17
CA THR A 78 -4.44 -2.11 0.74
C THR A 78 -5.17 -2.74 1.94
N GLU A 79 -4.45 -3.41 2.83
CA GLU A 79 -5.00 -4.04 4.03
C GLU A 79 -5.69 -3.03 4.94
N ILE A 80 -5.03 -1.89 5.20
CA ILE A 80 -5.59 -0.81 6.02
C ILE A 80 -6.83 -0.21 5.35
N SER A 81 -6.76 0.08 4.05
CA SER A 81 -7.88 0.67 3.32
C SER A 81 -9.13 -0.21 3.38
N TRP A 82 -8.98 -1.53 3.25
CA TRP A 82 -10.09 -2.47 3.25
C TRP A 82 -10.61 -2.77 4.66
N ALA A 83 -9.73 -3.14 5.60
CA ALA A 83 -10.18 -3.70 6.88
C ALA A 83 -10.44 -2.66 7.98
N SER A 84 -9.82 -1.48 7.92
CA SER A 84 -9.88 -0.51 9.02
C SER A 84 -10.96 0.55 8.79
N ASP A 85 -11.99 0.54 9.63
CA ASP A 85 -12.96 1.65 9.71
C ASP A 85 -12.37 2.88 10.44
N LEU A 86 -11.30 2.70 11.21
CA LEU A 86 -10.66 3.78 11.97
C LEU A 86 -9.71 4.59 11.08
N VAL A 87 -8.81 3.91 10.37
CA VAL A 87 -7.72 4.53 9.57
C VAL A 87 -7.74 4.08 8.10
N GLY A 88 -8.86 3.57 7.61
CA GLY A 88 -9.09 3.20 6.21
C GLY A 88 -10.52 3.50 5.76
N SER A 89 -10.96 2.83 4.70
CA SER A 89 -12.36 2.88 4.23
C SER A 89 -13.26 1.90 4.95
N GLY A 90 -12.74 0.77 5.43
CA GLY A 90 -13.48 -0.16 6.30
C GLY A 90 -14.83 -0.55 5.70
N ILE A 91 -15.91 -0.20 6.40
CA ILE A 91 -17.27 -0.53 5.97
C ILE A 91 -17.61 0.12 4.61
N ASP A 92 -17.11 1.32 4.35
CA ASP A 92 -17.35 2.04 3.08
C ASP A 92 -16.66 1.34 1.89
N PHE A 93 -15.62 0.55 2.12
CA PHE A 93 -14.95 -0.20 1.05
C PHE A 93 -15.89 -1.18 0.35
N ALA A 94 -16.78 -1.82 1.11
CA ALA A 94 -17.72 -2.81 0.60
C ALA A 94 -18.72 -2.24 -0.43
N THR A 95 -18.84 -0.90 -0.51
CA THR A 95 -19.64 -0.21 -1.54
C THR A 95 -19.02 -0.31 -2.93
N ASN A 96 -17.69 -0.47 -3.02
CA ASN A 96 -16.94 -0.62 -4.26
C ASN A 96 -16.63 -2.09 -4.57
N VAL A 97 -16.14 -2.84 -3.57
CA VAL A 97 -15.82 -4.27 -3.70
C VAL A 97 -16.34 -5.00 -2.47
N ARG A 98 -17.40 -5.80 -2.65
CA ARG A 98 -18.00 -6.56 -1.54
C ARG A 98 -17.00 -7.53 -0.89
N ASP A 99 -17.15 -7.73 0.41
CA ASP A 99 -16.24 -8.55 1.22
C ASP A 99 -16.11 -10.00 0.74
N GLU A 100 -17.18 -10.60 0.21
CA GLU A 100 -17.12 -12.00 -0.26
C GLU A 100 -16.21 -12.15 -1.49
N LYS A 101 -15.97 -11.04 -2.21
CA LYS A 101 -14.99 -10.99 -3.30
C LYS A 101 -13.62 -10.52 -2.80
N ALA A 102 -13.57 -9.52 -1.94
CA ALA A 102 -12.32 -8.92 -1.47
C ALA A 102 -11.50 -9.89 -0.61
N LEU A 103 -12.14 -10.61 0.33
CA LEU A 103 -11.45 -11.47 1.30
C LEU A 103 -10.60 -12.58 0.64
N PRO A 104 -11.12 -13.43 -0.28
CA PRO A 104 -10.31 -14.48 -0.88
C PRO A 104 -9.15 -13.92 -1.73
N LEU A 105 -9.37 -12.81 -2.43
CA LEU A 105 -8.32 -12.13 -3.21
C LEU A 105 -7.24 -11.57 -2.28
N LEU A 106 -7.61 -10.92 -1.17
CA LEU A 106 -6.64 -10.39 -0.22
C LEU A 106 -5.79 -11.50 0.41
N ARG A 107 -6.39 -12.64 0.75
CA ARG A 107 -5.63 -13.80 1.25
C ARG A 107 -4.62 -14.30 0.22
N SER A 108 -5.02 -14.40 -1.04
CA SER A 108 -4.13 -14.79 -2.14
C SER A 108 -2.97 -13.80 -2.32
N ILE A 109 -3.25 -12.50 -2.29
CA ILE A 109 -2.21 -11.44 -2.34
C ILE A 109 -1.26 -11.57 -1.14
N GLN A 110 -1.78 -11.74 0.07
CA GLN A 110 -0.98 -11.91 1.28
C GLN A 110 -0.04 -13.12 1.17
N TYR A 111 -0.51 -14.26 0.62
CA TYR A 111 0.35 -15.42 0.38
C TYR A 111 1.49 -15.15 -0.61
N LYS A 112 1.26 -14.29 -1.60
CA LYS A 112 2.25 -13.96 -2.65
C LYS A 112 3.21 -12.85 -2.26
N VAL A 113 2.71 -11.86 -1.51
CA VAL A 113 3.41 -10.59 -1.24
C VAL A 113 3.96 -10.53 0.16
N SER A 114 3.31 -11.11 1.17
CA SER A 114 3.76 -11.02 2.55
C SER A 114 5.00 -11.89 2.78
N ASN A 115 6.05 -11.30 3.34
CA ASN A 115 7.18 -12.02 3.92
C ASN A 115 7.83 -11.18 5.04
N TYR A 116 8.69 -11.81 5.83
CA TYR A 116 9.31 -11.16 6.98
C TYR A 116 10.29 -10.05 6.59
N ASP A 117 11.04 -10.21 5.50
CA ASP A 117 12.01 -9.21 5.05
C ASP A 117 11.32 -7.90 4.63
N ARG A 118 10.17 -8.00 3.96
CA ARG A 118 9.30 -6.86 3.60
C ARG A 118 8.72 -6.17 4.82
N PHE A 119 8.33 -6.93 5.85
CA PHE A 119 7.94 -6.36 7.13
C PHE A 119 9.09 -5.59 7.79
N VAL A 120 10.30 -6.15 7.79
CA VAL A 120 11.51 -5.49 8.31
C VAL A 120 11.78 -4.19 7.56
N LEU A 121 11.71 -4.21 6.22
CA LEU A 121 11.85 -3.01 5.39
C LEU A 121 10.82 -1.93 5.73
N LEU A 122 9.54 -2.29 5.87
CA LEU A 122 8.48 -1.34 6.22
C LEU A 122 8.68 -0.75 7.62
N ARG A 123 9.05 -1.58 8.60
CA ARG A 123 9.37 -1.15 9.96
C ARG A 123 10.56 -0.20 9.98
N ASP A 124 11.66 -0.57 9.34
CA ASP A 124 12.90 0.21 9.36
C ASP A 124 12.73 1.53 8.61
N ASN A 125 11.90 1.53 7.56
CA ASN A 125 11.47 2.74 6.86
C ASN A 125 10.69 3.71 7.76
N PHE A 126 9.90 3.20 8.72
CA PHE A 126 9.22 4.03 9.72
C PHE A 126 10.16 4.50 10.84
N LEU A 127 11.02 3.62 11.36
CA LEU A 127 11.91 3.92 12.49
C LEU A 127 13.09 4.82 12.11
N ASN A 128 13.57 4.71 10.87
CA ASN A 128 14.69 5.47 10.33
C ASN A 128 14.26 6.19 9.05
N PRO A 129 13.32 7.15 9.14
CA PRO A 129 12.92 7.91 7.96
C PRO A 129 14.14 8.65 7.40
N PRO A 130 14.19 8.91 6.08
CA PRO A 130 15.22 9.75 5.48
C PRO A 130 15.46 11.03 6.29
N LEU A 131 16.70 11.52 6.38
CA LEU A 131 17.06 12.66 7.25
C LEU A 131 16.29 13.96 6.94
N ASP A 132 15.73 14.05 5.74
CA ASP A 132 14.86 15.08 5.19
C ASP A 132 13.37 14.91 5.53
N ALA A 133 12.98 13.75 6.10
CA ALA A 133 11.60 13.40 6.46
C ALA A 133 11.24 13.60 7.94
N ALA A 134 12.11 14.26 8.72
CA ALA A 134 11.83 14.53 10.13
C ALA A 134 10.59 15.45 10.31
N PRO A 135 9.63 15.08 11.17
CA PRO A 135 8.57 16.00 11.57
C PRO A 135 9.16 17.12 12.44
N ARG A 136 8.78 18.37 12.15
CA ARG A 136 8.84 19.45 13.15
C ARG A 136 7.66 19.35 14.09
#